data_AF-A0A1H3GKV6-F1
#
_entry.id   AF-A0A1H3GKV6-F1
#
_cell.length_a   1.000
_cell.length_b   1.000
_cell.length_c   1.000
_cell.angle_alpha   90.00
_cell.angle_beta   90.00
_cell.angle_gamma   90.00
#
_symmetry.space_group_name_H-M   'P 1'
#
loop_
_entity.id
_entity.type
_entity.pdbx_description
1 polymer ?
#
loop_
_entity_poly.entity_id
_entity_poly.type
_entity_poly.pdbx_seq_one_letter_code
_entity_poly.pdbx_strand_id
1 'polypeptide(L)'
;QAGQQVVLEAGDELTLNAGGSFLKVDGGGITLGGPSVKVNAGGSPGSGTGQSARLPLTPGDAEPKPPFKPVKAPQHAALLQQRALCPICEQQGQGASS
;
A
#
# COMPACT_ATOMS: atom_id res chain seq x y z
N GLN A 1 2.68 -0.63 -27.35
CA GLN A 1 3.34 -0.81 -28.65
C GLN A 1 4.32 -1.96 -28.51
N ALA A 2 4.02 -3.12 -29.11
CA ALA A 2 4.95 -4.24 -29.13
C ALA A 2 6.18 -3.85 -29.98
N GLY A 3 7.38 -4.08 -29.45
CA GLY A 3 8.63 -3.67 -30.06
C GLY A 3 8.91 -4.42 -31.37
N GLN A 4 9.66 -3.78 -32.27
CA GLN A 4 10.14 -4.40 -33.50
C GLN A 4 11.17 -5.49 -33.14
N GLN A 5 10.91 -6.72 -33.56
CA GLN A 5 11.87 -7.82 -33.44
C GLN A 5 12.79 -7.82 -34.66
N VAL A 6 14.10 -7.89 -34.44
CA VAL A 6 15.11 -8.04 -35.49
C VAL A 6 15.89 -9.33 -35.20
N VAL A 7 16.04 -10.18 -36.21
CA VAL A 7 16.83 -11.41 -36.17
C VAL A 7 17.92 -11.28 -37.23
N LEU A 8 19.17 -11.56 -36.85
CA LEU A 8 20.34 -11.48 -37.72
C LEU A 8 20.98 -12.86 -37.78
N GLU A 9 20.95 -13.48 -38.96
CA GLU A 9 21.55 -14.79 -39.22
C GLU A 9 22.91 -14.61 -39.89
N ALA A 10 23.94 -15.29 -39.39
CA ALA A 10 25.28 -15.29 -39.95
C ALA A 10 25.80 -16.73 -40.03
N GLY A 11 26.61 -17.02 -41.05
CA GLY A 11 27.15 -18.37 -41.30
C GLY A 11 28.22 -18.77 -40.28
N ASP A 12 29.44 -18.26 -40.47
CA ASP A 12 30.59 -18.60 -39.62
C ASP A 12 30.85 -17.54 -38.53
N GLU A 13 30.61 -16.26 -38.84
CA GLU A 13 30.92 -15.14 -37.96
C GLU A 13 29.98 -13.94 -38.20
N LEU A 14 29.56 -13.26 -37.12
CA LEU A 14 28.89 -11.96 -37.15
C LEU A 14 29.77 -10.90 -36.47
N THR A 15 30.12 -9.82 -37.18
CA THR A 15 30.89 -8.69 -36.63
C THR A 15 30.12 -7.38 -36.74
N LEU A 16 29.94 -6.68 -35.61
CA LEU A 16 29.42 -5.31 -35.51
C LEU A 16 30.57 -4.36 -35.20
N ASN A 17 30.78 -3.32 -36.01
CA ASN A 17 31.83 -2.32 -35.80
C ASN A 17 31.22 -0.91 -35.76
N ALA A 18 31.53 -0.15 -34.71
CA ALA A 18 31.14 1.25 -34.57
C ALA A 18 32.16 2.03 -33.73
N GLY A 19 32.64 3.16 -34.26
CA GLY A 19 33.45 4.12 -33.49
C GLY A 19 34.71 3.54 -32.85
N GLY A 20 35.38 2.58 -33.52
CA GLY A 20 36.57 1.92 -32.99
C GLY A 20 36.29 0.83 -31.94
N SER A 21 35.01 0.52 -31.69
CA SER A 21 34.59 -0.64 -30.91
C SER A 21 34.04 -1.73 -31.83
N PHE A 22 34.20 -2.99 -31.45
CA PHE A 22 33.68 -4.13 -32.18
C PHE A 22 33.08 -5.19 -31.26
N LEU A 23 32.08 -5.90 -31.78
CA LEU A 23 31.50 -7.12 -31.23
C LEU A 23 31.56 -8.19 -32.30
N LYS A 24 32.13 -9.34 -31.98
CA LYS A 24 32.29 -10.48 -32.89
C LYS A 24 31.68 -11.73 -32.26
N VAL A 25 30.91 -12.49 -33.03
CA VAL A 25 30.30 -13.75 -32.63
C VAL A 25 30.76 -14.81 -33.62
N ASP A 26 31.42 -15.84 -33.14
CA ASP A 26 31.91 -16.97 -33.93
C ASP A 26 31.73 -18.29 -33.17
N GLY A 27 32.16 -19.41 -33.74
CA GLY A 27 32.06 -20.73 -33.12
C GLY A 27 32.80 -20.89 -31.78
N GLY A 28 33.72 -19.99 -31.46
CA GLY A 28 34.42 -19.91 -30.17
C GLY A 28 33.73 -19.02 -29.13
N GLY A 29 32.67 -18.29 -29.50
CA GLY A 29 31.86 -17.48 -28.59
C GLY A 29 31.78 -16.01 -28.98
N ILE A 30 31.71 -15.13 -27.97
CA ILE A 30 31.52 -13.68 -28.14
C ILE A 30 32.81 -12.95 -27.75
N THR A 31 33.33 -12.15 -28.67
CA THR A 31 34.48 -11.26 -28.46
C THR A 31 34.04 -9.80 -28.52
N LEU A 32 34.50 -8.99 -27.57
CA LEU A 32 34.21 -7.55 -27.46
C LEU A 32 35.53 -6.78 -27.39
N GLY A 33 35.64 -5.66 -28.11
CA GLY A 33 36.82 -4.80 -28.04
C GLY A 33 36.50 -3.33 -28.28
N GLY A 34 37.20 -2.43 -27.57
CA GLY A 34 37.00 -0.99 -27.67
C GLY A 34 37.56 -0.24 -26.46
N PRO A 35 37.60 1.11 -26.48
CA PRO A 35 38.15 1.92 -25.40
C PRO A 35 37.38 1.81 -24.08
N SER A 36 36.12 1.37 -24.11
CA SER A 36 35.32 1.08 -22.91
C SER A 36 34.34 -0.05 -23.21
N VAL A 37 34.35 -1.11 -22.39
CA VAL A 37 33.41 -2.24 -22.50
C VAL A 37 32.60 -2.30 -21.20
N LYS A 38 31.28 -2.12 -21.32
CA LYS A 38 30.34 -2.13 -20.19
C LYS A 38 29.50 -3.40 -20.25
N VAL A 39 29.73 -4.31 -19.32
CA VAL A 39 28.97 -5.55 -19.18
C VAL A 39 28.04 -5.42 -17.99
N ASN A 40 26.73 -5.62 -18.19
CA ASN A 40 25.70 -5.51 -17.15
C ASN A 40 25.71 -4.17 -16.40
N ALA A 41 26.18 -3.09 -17.02
CA ALA A 41 26.37 -1.79 -16.39
C ALA A 41 25.12 -0.89 -16.44
N GLY A 42 23.94 -1.47 -16.63
CA GLY A 42 22.67 -0.75 -16.81
C GLY A 42 21.67 -1.09 -15.72
N GLY A 43 21.08 -0.06 -15.12
CA GLY A 43 20.00 -0.19 -14.14
C GLY A 43 20.50 -0.40 -12.72
N SER A 44 20.38 0.64 -11.90
CA SER A 44 20.40 0.50 -10.45
C SER A 44 18.95 0.40 -9.98
N PRO A 45 18.61 -0.49 -9.03
CA PRO A 45 17.32 -0.39 -8.36
C PRO A 45 17.16 1.02 -7.78
N GLY A 46 15.96 1.60 -7.93
CA GLY A 46 15.66 2.87 -7.28
C GLY A 46 15.74 2.74 -5.76
N SER A 47 16.19 3.79 -5.08
CA SER A 47 16.20 3.83 -3.62
C SER A 47 14.80 4.18 -3.10
N GLY A 48 14.16 3.27 -2.37
CA GLY A 48 12.94 3.54 -1.62
C GLY A 48 13.25 4.05 -0.22
N THR A 49 12.50 5.04 0.28
CA THR A 49 12.47 5.35 1.71
C THR A 49 11.59 4.30 2.40
N GLY A 50 12.10 3.67 3.46
CA GLY A 50 11.33 2.65 4.21
C GLY A 50 9.99 3.20 4.73
N GLN A 51 9.05 2.30 5.05
CA GLN A 51 7.77 2.69 5.65
C GLN A 51 7.98 3.13 7.10
N SER A 52 7.58 4.36 7.44
CA SER A 52 7.58 4.87 8.83
C SER A 52 6.35 4.37 9.61
N ALA A 53 6.15 3.04 9.66
CA ALA A 53 5.06 2.46 10.42
C ALA A 53 5.27 2.71 11.92
N ARG A 54 4.20 3.13 12.62
CA ARG A 54 4.22 3.29 14.07
C ARG A 54 4.29 1.90 14.73
N LEU A 55 5.26 1.71 15.62
CA LEU A 55 5.39 0.50 16.41
C LEU A 55 4.20 0.36 17.39
N PRO A 56 3.83 -0.88 17.78
CA PRO A 56 2.87 -1.09 18.86
C PRO A 56 3.31 -0.37 20.14
N LEU A 57 2.34 0.14 20.89
CA LEU A 57 2.58 0.65 22.24
C LEU A 57 2.95 -0.51 23.17
N THR A 58 3.82 -0.24 24.13
CA THR A 58 4.13 -1.17 25.22
C THR A 58 2.90 -1.38 26.10
N PRO A 59 2.70 -2.59 26.68
CA PRO A 59 1.59 -2.85 27.58
C PRO A 59 1.62 -1.87 28.76
N GLY A 60 0.58 -1.07 28.93
CA GLY A 60 0.46 -0.06 29.99
C GLY A 60 0.52 1.39 29.50
N ASP A 61 1.03 1.65 28.30
CA ASP A 61 1.12 2.99 27.70
C ASP A 61 -0.10 3.38 26.86
N ALA A 62 -1.18 2.58 26.96
CA ALA A 62 -2.44 2.92 26.32
C ALA A 62 -3.10 4.09 27.04
N GLU A 63 -3.61 5.06 26.29
CA GLU A 63 -4.39 6.15 26.87
C GLU A 63 -5.58 5.59 27.67
N PRO A 64 -5.80 6.08 28.90
CA PRO A 64 -6.90 5.61 29.72
C PRO A 64 -8.22 5.87 29.01
N LYS A 65 -9.09 4.85 28.98
CA LYS A 65 -10.43 4.99 28.42
C LYS A 65 -11.12 6.18 29.08
N PRO A 66 -11.73 7.11 28.32
CA PRO A 66 -12.44 8.23 28.93
C PRO A 66 -13.51 7.69 29.89
N PRO A 67 -13.71 8.35 31.04
CA PRO A 67 -14.71 7.92 32.00
C PRO A 67 -16.07 7.88 31.31
N PHE A 68 -16.74 6.73 31.40
CA PHE A 68 -18.09 6.57 30.90
C PHE A 68 -18.99 7.56 31.64
N LYS A 69 -19.53 8.55 30.92
CA LYS A 69 -20.54 9.46 31.45
C LYS A 69 -21.91 8.91 31.07
N PRO A 70 -22.64 8.27 31.99
CA PRO A 70 -23.99 7.83 31.70
C PRO A 70 -24.84 9.03 31.28
N VAL A 71 -25.56 8.89 30.17
CA VAL A 71 -26.51 9.91 29.72
C VAL A 71 -27.56 10.08 30.83
N LYS A 72 -27.67 11.29 31.39
CA LYS A 72 -28.72 11.68 32.36
C LYS A 72 -30.05 11.94 31.65
N ALA A 73 -30.42 11.07 30.72
CA ALA A 73 -31.72 11.17 30.07
C ALA A 73 -32.77 10.48 30.97
N PRO A 74 -34.00 11.00 31.07
CA PRO A 74 -35.11 10.30 31.76
C PRO A 74 -35.33 8.88 31.21
N GLN A 75 -34.91 8.68 29.97
CA GLN A 75 -34.85 7.40 29.26
C GLN A 75 -34.03 6.33 30.01
N HIS A 76 -32.95 6.70 30.68
CA HIS A 76 -32.08 5.76 31.40
C HIS A 76 -32.78 5.21 32.65
N ALA A 77 -33.44 6.09 33.44
CA ALA A 77 -34.22 5.65 34.59
C ALA A 77 -35.39 4.76 34.18
N ALA A 78 -36.06 5.11 33.08
CA ALA A 78 -37.14 4.31 32.50
C ALA A 78 -36.68 2.94 31.99
N LEU A 79 -35.54 2.89 31.31
CA LEU A 79 -34.93 1.63 30.85
C LEU A 79 -34.57 0.71 32.02
N LEU A 80 -33.98 1.26 33.09
CA LEU A 80 -33.66 0.50 34.31
C LEU A 80 -34.92 0.00 35.03
N GLN A 81 -36.00 0.77 35.01
CA GLN A 81 -37.29 0.38 35.57
C GLN A 81 -38.13 -0.48 34.60
N GLN A 82 -37.58 -0.89 33.45
CA GLN A 82 -38.28 -1.61 32.38
C GLN A 82 -39.61 -0.93 31.98
N ARG A 83 -39.70 0.39 32.14
CA ARG A 83 -40.89 1.18 31.87
C ARG A 83 -40.73 1.83 30.51
N ALA A 84 -41.69 1.63 29.60
CA ALA A 84 -41.73 2.39 28.37
C ALA A 84 -42.14 3.83 28.68
N LEU A 85 -41.24 4.80 28.44
CA LEU A 85 -41.65 6.21 28.37
C LEU A 85 -42.23 6.44 26.97
N CYS A 86 -43.55 6.48 26.90
CA CYS A 86 -44.29 6.94 25.73
C CYS A 86 -44.59 8.44 25.94
N PRO A 87 -43.83 9.37 25.32
CA PRO A 87 -44.05 10.81 25.50
C PRO A 87 -45.44 11.27 25.01
N ILE A 88 -46.10 10.49 24.15
CA ILE A 88 -47.48 10.72 23.70
C ILE A 88 -48.50 10.32 24.80
N CYS A 89 -48.19 9.29 25.58
CA CYS A 89 -49.09 8.74 26.59
C CYS A 89 -49.14 9.60 27.86
N GLU A 90 -48.05 10.32 28.20
CA GLU A 90 -48.03 11.29 29.31
C GLU A 90 -48.88 12.54 29.03
N GLN A 91 -49.03 12.94 27.76
CA GLN A 91 -49.94 14.04 27.39
C GLN A 91 -51.42 13.66 27.56
N GLN A 92 -51.75 12.37 27.55
CA GLN A 92 -53.14 11.89 27.72
C GLN A 92 -53.51 11.57 29.17
N GLY A 93 -52.57 11.65 30.12
CA GLY A 93 -52.83 11.44 31.55
C GLY A 93 -53.43 12.65 32.28
N GLN A 94 -53.46 13.84 31.66
CA GLN A 94 -54.09 15.05 32.24
C GLN A 94 -55.52 15.30 31.72
N GLY A 95 -56.17 14.27 31.16
CA GLY A 95 -57.50 14.37 30.56
C GLY A 95 -58.50 13.31 31.03
N ALA A 96 -58.22 12.57 32.09
CA ALA A 96 -59.19 11.63 32.68
C ALA A 96 -58.90 11.44 34.17
N SER A 97 -59.59 12.22 35.00
CA SER A 97 -60.36 11.73 36.15
C SER A 97 -60.76 12.91 37.06
N SER A 98 -62.07 13.16 37.05
CA SER A 98 -62.90 13.86 38.05
C SER A 98 -62.71 15.36 38.26
#